data_AF-A0A852EZ25-F1
#
_entry.id   AF-A0A852EZ25-F1
#
_cell.length_a   1.000
_cell.length_b   1.000
_cell.length_c   1.000
_cell.angle_alpha   90.00
_cell.angle_beta   90.00
_cell.angle_gamma   90.00
#
_symmetry.space_group_name_H-M   'P 1'
#
loop_
_entity.id
_entity.type
_entity.pdbx_description
1 polymer ?
#
loop_
_entity_poly.entity_id
_entity_poly.type
_entity_poly.pdbx_seq_one_letter_code
_entity_poly.pdbx_strand_id
1 'polypeptide(L)'
;QVIKAALNQVKAVAQGGVTDADVKTAKNQLKANYLMSVETSKGLLNEIGSESLVSGTHTSPSAAAQKIDSVATADVVNAAKKFLSGKKSMAASGDLGNTPFLDEL
;
A
#
# COMPACT_ATOMS: atom_id res chain seq x y z
N GLN A 1 -15.56 4.40 -16.70
CA GLN A 1 -14.31 3.93 -17.35
C GLN A 1 -13.10 3.93 -16.41
N VAL A 2 -12.89 4.96 -15.57
CA VAL A 2 -11.71 5.07 -14.68
C VAL A 2 -11.57 3.89 -13.70
N ILE A 3 -12.65 3.47 -13.03
CA ILE A 3 -12.61 2.39 -12.02
C ILE A 3 -12.13 1.06 -12.65
N LYS A 4 -12.67 0.69 -13.82
CA LYS A 4 -12.27 -0.54 -14.53
C LYS A 4 -10.80 -0.47 -14.98
N ALA A 5 -10.34 0.68 -15.48
CA ALA A 5 -8.95 0.87 -15.86
C ALA A 5 -7.99 0.74 -14.67
N ALA A 6 -8.31 1.35 -13.53
CA ALA A 6 -7.52 1.23 -12.31
C ALA A 6 -7.46 -0.22 -11.80
N LEU A 7 -8.60 -0.93 -11.79
CA LEU A 7 -8.63 -2.34 -11.41
C LEU A 7 -7.79 -3.22 -12.35
N ASN A 8 -7.81 -2.93 -13.66
CA ASN A 8 -6.98 -3.63 -14.64
C ASN A 8 -5.48 -3.43 -14.41
N GLN A 9 -5.05 -2.25 -13.92
CA GLN A 9 -3.64 -2.07 -13.53
C GLN A 9 -3.26 -2.94 -12.34
N VAL A 10 -4.13 -3.10 -11.35
CA VAL A 10 -3.87 -4.05 -10.25
C VAL A 10 -3.85 -5.49 -10.73
N LYS A 11 -4.69 -5.85 -11.72
CA LYS A 11 -4.63 -7.16 -12.42
C LYS A 11 -3.27 -7.37 -13.09
N ALA A 12 -2.74 -6.36 -13.79
CA ALA A 12 -1.42 -6.44 -14.41
C ALA A 12 -0.31 -6.69 -13.38
N VAL A 13 -0.33 -5.99 -12.24
CA VAL A 13 0.64 -6.23 -11.14
C VAL A 13 0.51 -7.67 -10.61
N ALA A 14 -0.71 -8.16 -10.39
CA ALA A 14 -0.94 -9.53 -9.91
C ALA A 14 -0.49 -10.62 -10.90
N GLN A 15 -0.44 -10.29 -12.20
CA GLN A 15 0.10 -11.14 -13.26
C GLN A 15 1.62 -11.04 -13.41
N GLY A 16 2.30 -10.26 -12.55
CA GLY A 16 3.75 -10.06 -12.60
C GLY A 16 4.21 -8.93 -13.51
N GLY A 17 3.30 -8.02 -13.91
CA GLY A 17 3.61 -6.86 -14.76
C GLY A 17 4.37 -5.73 -14.06
N VAL A 18 5.09 -6.01 -12.97
CA VAL A 18 5.91 -5.05 -12.23
C VAL A 18 7.38 -5.49 -12.25
N THR A 19 8.29 -4.56 -12.49
CA THR A 19 9.73 -4.85 -12.54
C THR A 19 10.40 -4.60 -11.19
N ASP A 20 11.60 -5.16 -10.98
CA ASP A 20 12.41 -4.86 -9.80
C ASP A 20 12.79 -3.38 -9.70
N ALA A 21 12.90 -2.67 -10.83
CA ALA A 21 13.16 -1.24 -10.87
C ALA A 21 11.95 -0.43 -10.36
N ASP A 22 10.74 -0.84 -10.71
CA ASP A 22 9.50 -0.23 -10.20
C ASP A 22 9.38 -0.45 -8.69
N VAL A 23 9.63 -1.68 -8.23
CA VAL A 23 9.58 -2.01 -6.79
C VAL A 23 10.66 -1.26 -6.02
N LYS A 24 11.88 -1.14 -6.56
CA LYS A 24 12.95 -0.34 -5.93
C LYS A 24 12.56 1.13 -5.82
N THR A 25 11.95 1.69 -6.86
CA THR A 25 11.47 3.08 -6.85
C THR A 25 10.37 3.27 -5.81
N ALA A 26 9.39 2.36 -5.75
CA ALA A 26 8.33 2.39 -4.75
C ALA A 26 8.87 2.26 -3.30
N LYS A 27 9.85 1.37 -3.07
CA LYS A 27 10.53 1.25 -1.76
C LYS A 27 11.21 2.55 -1.35
N ASN A 28 11.91 3.20 -2.27
CA ASN A 28 12.59 4.47 -1.99
C ASN A 28 11.58 5.57 -1.62
N GLN A 29 10.46 5.66 -2.35
CA GLN A 29 9.37 6.59 -2.04
C GLN A 29 8.76 6.31 -0.66
N LEU A 30 8.47 5.04 -0.36
CA LEU A 30 7.90 4.66 0.94
C LEU A 30 8.85 4.97 2.10
N LYS A 31 10.14 4.66 1.96
CA LYS A 31 11.17 5.00 2.97
C LYS A 31 11.27 6.50 3.19
N ALA A 32 11.31 7.30 2.11
CA ALA A 32 11.37 8.75 2.22
C ALA A 32 10.15 9.31 2.95
N ASN A 33 8.95 8.90 2.54
CA ASN A 33 7.70 9.36 3.17
C ASN A 33 7.63 8.97 4.66
N TYR A 34 8.01 7.74 5.00
CA TYR A 34 8.03 7.29 6.39
C TYR A 34 9.02 8.11 7.23
N LEU A 35 10.26 8.25 6.77
CA LEU A 35 11.29 9.01 7.51
C LEU A 35 10.91 10.49 7.68
N MET A 36 10.33 11.11 6.66
CA MET A 36 9.79 12.47 6.75
C MET A 36 8.64 12.53 7.77
N SER A 37 7.76 11.53 7.82
CA SER A 37 6.63 11.54 8.78
C SER A 37 7.07 11.50 10.24
N VAL A 38 8.25 10.92 10.54
CA VAL A 38 8.81 10.81 11.89
C VAL A 38 9.93 11.82 12.18
N GLU A 39 10.16 12.80 11.30
CA GLU A 39 11.23 13.80 11.47
C GLU A 39 10.93 14.81 12.59
N THR A 40 9.65 15.00 12.91
CA THR A 40 9.19 15.91 13.96
C THR A 40 8.90 15.14 15.25
N SER A 41 9.09 15.78 16.41
CA SER A 41 8.73 15.17 17.70
C SER A 41 7.28 14.73 17.77
N LYS A 42 6.37 15.47 17.15
CA LYS A 42 4.94 15.11 17.06
C LYS A 42 4.75 13.83 16.24
N GLY A 43 5.38 13.74 15.06
CA GLY A 43 5.30 12.57 14.20
C GLY A 43 5.90 11.33 14.86
N LEU A 44 7.09 11.47 15.44
CA LEU A 44 7.76 10.39 16.16
C LEU A 44 6.95 9.90 17.38
N LEU A 45 6.41 10.81 18.21
CA LEU A 45 5.58 10.43 19.35
C LEU A 45 4.29 9.73 18.91
N ASN A 46 3.69 10.17 17.80
CA ASN A 46 2.51 9.51 17.24
C ASN A 46 2.83 8.07 16.78
N GLU A 47 3.97 7.87 16.12
CA GLU A 47 4.41 6.55 15.67
C GLU A 47 4.66 5.62 16.87
N ILE A 48 5.45 6.07 17.86
CA ILE A 48 5.74 5.30 19.07
C ILE A 48 4.44 4.92 19.80
N GLY A 49 3.53 5.89 19.98
CA GLY A 49 2.25 5.65 20.65
C GLY A 49 1.39 4.62 19.90
N SER A 50 1.31 4.75 18.58
CA SER A 50 0.54 3.85 17.72
C SER A 50 1.11 2.42 17.75
N GLU A 51 2.41 2.26 17.56
CA GLU A 51 3.07 0.95 17.61
C GLU A 51 2.96 0.31 18.99
N SER A 52 3.09 1.10 20.06
CA SER A 52 2.94 0.61 21.44
C SER A 52 1.55 0.06 21.70
N LEU A 53 0.50 0.73 21.19
CA LEU A 53 -0.87 0.26 21.35
C LEU A 53 -1.19 -0.97 20.48
N VAL A 54 -0.67 -1.02 19.26
CA VAL A 54 -0.97 -2.11 18.30
C VAL A 54 -0.15 -3.36 18.57
N SER A 55 1.15 -3.21 18.89
CA SER A 55 2.12 -4.30 18.96
C SER A 55 2.74 -4.50 20.34
N GLY A 56 2.54 -3.56 21.27
CA GLY A 56 3.22 -3.57 22.57
C GLY A 56 4.72 -3.25 22.50
N THR A 57 5.24 -2.91 21.32
CA THR A 57 6.66 -2.66 21.06
C THR A 57 6.85 -1.44 20.17
N HIS A 58 8.09 -0.95 20.06
CA HIS A 58 8.45 0.12 19.15
C HIS A 58 9.54 -0.36 18.17
N THR A 59 9.35 -0.09 16.89
CA THR A 59 10.34 -0.28 15.82
C THR A 59 11.09 1.02 15.58
N SER A 60 12.42 1.02 15.70
CA SER A 60 13.20 2.22 15.35
C SER A 60 13.00 2.60 13.88
N PRO A 61 13.12 3.90 13.51
CA PRO A 61 12.97 4.32 12.12
C PRO A 61 13.93 3.60 11.14
N SER A 62 15.14 3.28 11.59
CA SER A 62 16.11 2.51 10.80
C SER A 62 15.69 1.06 10.58
N ALA A 63 15.14 0.39 11.61
CA ALA A 63 14.63 -0.97 11.48
C ALA A 63 13.38 -1.03 10.59
N ALA A 64 12.51 -0.02 10.65
CA ALA A 64 11.37 0.11 9.74
C ALA A 64 11.82 0.27 8.28
N ALA A 65 12.84 1.10 8.02
CA ALA A 65 13.42 1.24 6.69
C ALA A 65 14.01 -0.08 6.15
N GLN A 66 14.69 -0.86 7.00
CA GLN A 66 15.21 -2.18 6.64
C GLN A 66 14.09 -3.18 6.33
N LYS A 67 12.98 -3.16 7.09
CA LYS A 67 11.80 -3.98 6.79
C LYS A 67 11.24 -3.64 5.40
N ILE A 68 11.15 -2.36 5.03
CA ILE A 68 10.73 -1.95 3.68
C ILE A 68 11.69 -2.50 2.61
N ASP A 69 13.01 -2.44 2.85
CA ASP A 69 14.00 -2.97 1.92
C ASP A 69 13.90 -4.49 1.74
N SER A 70 13.46 -5.22 2.77
CA SER A 70 13.33 -6.68 2.74
C SER A 70 12.17 -7.22 1.87
N VAL A 71 11.20 -6.37 1.48
CA VAL A 71 10.03 -6.79 0.70
C VAL A 71 10.45 -7.29 -0.69
N ALA A 72 10.19 -8.54 -1.05
CA ALA A 72 10.50 -9.04 -2.38
C ALA A 72 9.47 -8.58 -3.43
N THR A 73 9.86 -8.53 -4.70
CA THR A 73 8.93 -8.29 -5.83
C THR A 73 7.79 -9.31 -5.82
N ALA A 74 8.09 -10.57 -5.44
CA ALA A 74 7.08 -11.61 -5.27
C ALA A 74 6.03 -11.27 -4.20
N ASP A 75 6.41 -10.61 -3.10
CA ASP A 75 5.48 -10.20 -2.03
C ASP A 75 4.50 -9.15 -2.54
N VAL A 76 4.97 -8.22 -3.38
CA VAL A 76 4.14 -7.20 -4.03
C VAL A 76 3.11 -7.85 -4.97
N VAL A 77 3.55 -8.80 -5.80
CA VAL A 77 2.67 -9.57 -6.68
C VAL A 77 1.64 -10.36 -5.86
N ASN A 78 2.05 -10.98 -4.76
CA ASN A 78 1.17 -11.74 -3.88
C ASN A 78 0.14 -10.84 -3.18
N ALA A 79 0.52 -9.64 -2.76
CA ALA A 79 -0.40 -8.65 -2.22
C ALA A 79 -1.47 -8.24 -3.25
N ALA A 80 -1.07 -8.03 -4.51
CA ALA A 80 -2.02 -7.73 -5.59
C ALA A 80 -2.98 -8.90 -5.87
N LYS A 81 -2.49 -10.14 -5.86
CA LYS A 81 -3.34 -11.35 -5.96
C LYS A 81 -4.33 -11.45 -4.79
N LYS A 82 -3.89 -11.16 -3.57
CA LYS A 82 -4.76 -11.15 -2.37
C LYS A 82 -5.84 -10.08 -2.48
N PHE A 83 -5.50 -8.89 -2.98
CA PHE A 83 -6.48 -7.85 -3.26
C PHE A 83 -7.56 -8.35 -4.24
N LEU A 84 -7.16 -8.96 -5.37
CA LEU A 84 -8.10 -9.42 -6.40
C LEU A 84 -9.00 -10.57 -5.95
N SER A 85 -8.50 -11.49 -5.13
CA SER A 85 -9.27 -12.64 -4.62
C SER A 85 -10.12 -12.32 -3.40
N GLY A 86 -9.80 -11.27 -2.64
CA GLY A 86 -10.55 -10.90 -1.43
C GLY A 86 -11.96 -10.38 -1.69
N LYS A 87 -12.84 -10.48 -0.70
CA LYS A 87 -14.14 -9.80 -0.72
C LYS A 87 -13.92 -8.28 -0.80
N LYS A 88 -14.65 -7.62 -1.69
CA LYS A 88 -14.48 -6.19 -1.96
C LYS A 88 -15.53 -5.36 -1.23
N SER A 89 -15.16 -4.12 -0.94
CA SER A 89 -16.04 -3.08 -0.41
C SER A 89 -15.88 -1.84 -1.29
N MET A 90 -16.99 -1.17 -1.64
CA MET A 90 -16.98 0.03 -2.48
C MET A 90 -17.91 1.08 -1.86
N ALA A 91 -17.46 2.33 -1.88
CA ALA A 91 -18.27 3.49 -1.54
C ALA A 91 -18.09 4.55 -2.64
N ALA A 92 -19.17 5.24 -3.00
CA ALA A 92 -19.17 6.30 -4.00
C ALA A 92 -20.12 7.43 -3.58
N SER A 93 -19.81 8.66 -3.98
CA SER A 93 -20.63 9.86 -3.72
C SER A 93 -20.49 10.83 -4.89
N GLY A 94 -21.58 11.50 -5.26
CA GLY A 94 -21.67 12.40 -6.41
C GLY A 94 -22.74 11.97 -7.42
N ASP A 95 -22.54 12.29 -8.69
CA ASP A 95 -23.36 11.76 -9.79
C ASP A 95 -22.92 10.32 -10.13
N LEU A 96 -23.79 9.37 -9.82
CA LEU A 96 -23.49 7.93 -9.90
C LEU A 96 -24.07 7.25 -11.13
N GLY A 97 -24.67 7.99 -12.08
CA GLY A 97 -25.33 7.38 -13.26
C GLY A 97 -24.42 6.50 -14.12
N ASN A 98 -23.10 6.71 -14.04
CA ASN A 98 -22.07 5.93 -14.74
C ASN A 98 -21.11 5.16 -13.80
N THR A 99 -21.43 5.10 -12.50
CA THR A 99 -20.62 4.39 -11.51
C THR A 99 -21.03 2.91 -11.51
N PRO A 100 -20.12 1.98 -11.85
CA PRO A 100 -20.45 0.57 -11.88
C PRO A 100 -20.70 0.02 -10.47
N PHE A 101 -21.56 -0.98 -10.37
CA PHE A 101 -21.68 -1.79 -9.17
C PHE A 101 -20.48 -2.73 -9.01
N LEU A 102 -20.36 -3.31 -7.83
CA LEU A 102 -19.23 -4.13 -7.43
C LEU A 102 -19.14 -5.45 -8.21
N ASP A 103 -20.29 -6.00 -8.59
CA ASP A 103 -20.45 -7.19 -9.44
C ASP A 103 -20.24 -6.90 -10.93
N GLU A 104 -20.09 -5.63 -11.33
CA GLU A 104 -19.79 -5.21 -12.70
C GLU A 104 -18.29 -4.96 -12.96
N LEU A 105 -17.42 -5.26 -11.98
CA LEU A 105 -15.97 -4.97 -11.95
C LEU A 105 -15.07 -6.21 -12.15
#